data_AF-A0A2E7QNW7-F1
#
_entry.id   AF-A0A2E7QNW7-F1
#
_cell.length_a   1.000
_cell.length_b   1.000
_cell.length_c   1.000
_cell.angle_alpha   90.00
_cell.angle_beta   90.00
_cell.angle_gamma   90.00
#
_symmetry.space_group_name_H-M   'P 1'
#
loop_
_entity.id
_entity.type
_entity.pdbx_description
1 polymer ?
#
loop_
_entity_poly.entity_id
_entity_poly.type
_entity_poly.pdbx_seq_one_letter_code
_entity_poly.pdbx_strand_id
1 'polypeptide(L)'
;MRSVDFLSILMATGMVCAVSVSAQEADDPKPKPPAEKKAEPKEPAKPEKKKTDDTKPTEKGEDSEDPKEKAKGGETPDKNKQVAGALGNDALGRYIQSRFNQLSGSIEDLRAANALQARKIEMLTAENEKLRALLTQISVQSKRNFATQGDIREIQSRVEEVDRKRISDREKILVEFTKLLRKISKIKIAAPTPTPPTPPDKPQEKPIKTIEHTVAKGDFLGGILAAYNEMFRKQKKGRITMTEILKANPKLDPEKIFVGRKIYIPLPGEIK
;
A
#
# COMPACT_ATOMS: atom_id res chain seq x y z
N MET A 1 -12.51 43.84 -3.23
CA MET A 1 -13.80 43.67 -2.52
C MET A 1 -14.88 43.35 -3.55
N ARG A 2 -15.75 42.35 -3.25
CA ARG A 2 -16.90 41.81 -4.03
C ARG A 2 -16.47 40.82 -5.12
N SER A 3 -16.55 39.49 -5.03
CA SER A 3 -17.50 38.54 -4.41
C SER A 3 -18.94 38.78 -4.85
N VAL A 4 -19.39 38.00 -5.85
CA VAL A 4 -20.75 37.41 -5.99
C VAL A 4 -20.78 36.39 -7.14
N ASP A 5 -20.93 35.11 -6.77
CA ASP A 5 -21.93 34.13 -7.24
C ASP A 5 -22.05 33.76 -8.73
N PHE A 6 -21.41 32.64 -9.11
CA PHE A 6 -21.64 31.89 -10.35
C PHE A 6 -22.44 30.60 -10.09
N LEU A 7 -23.53 30.70 -9.33
CA LEU A 7 -24.38 29.56 -9.00
C LEU A 7 -25.87 29.91 -9.10
N SER A 8 -26.37 30.13 -10.33
CA SER A 8 -27.79 29.99 -10.68
C SER A 8 -28.00 30.29 -12.17
N ILE A 9 -28.17 29.24 -12.98
CA ILE A 9 -28.74 29.13 -14.33
C ILE A 9 -28.39 27.66 -14.65
N LEU A 10 -29.25 26.64 -14.67
CA LEU A 10 -30.58 26.53 -15.25
C LEU A 10 -31.20 25.21 -14.74
N MET A 11 -32.02 25.25 -13.69
CA MET A 11 -32.90 24.14 -13.30
C MET A 11 -34.26 24.37 -13.98
N ALA A 12 -34.49 23.81 -15.17
CA ALA A 12 -35.83 23.71 -15.76
C ALA A 12 -35.87 22.83 -17.01
N THR A 13 -35.89 21.50 -16.83
CA THR A 13 -36.78 20.61 -17.62
C THR A 13 -36.80 19.21 -16.99
N GLY A 14 -37.85 18.92 -16.20
CA GLY A 14 -38.39 17.56 -16.08
C GLY A 14 -39.00 17.17 -17.43
N MET A 15 -39.29 15.91 -17.75
CA MET A 15 -40.01 14.90 -16.98
C MET A 15 -40.23 13.74 -17.96
N VAL A 16 -39.89 12.47 -17.64
CA VAL A 16 -40.70 11.28 -17.98
C VAL A 16 -40.31 10.09 -17.07
N CYS A 17 -41.26 9.78 -16.20
CA CYS A 17 -41.72 8.50 -15.63
C CYS A 17 -40.75 7.34 -15.30
N ALA A 18 -40.78 6.99 -14.02
CA ALA A 18 -40.49 5.69 -13.44
C ALA A 18 -41.60 4.65 -13.74
N VAL A 19 -41.21 3.39 -13.86
CA VAL A 19 -42.05 2.23 -13.50
C VAL A 19 -41.19 1.26 -12.71
N SER A 20 -41.59 1.04 -11.46
CA SER A 20 -41.11 0.00 -10.56
C SER A 20 -42.03 -1.21 -10.67
N VAL A 21 -41.49 -2.44 -10.75
CA VAL A 21 -42.23 -3.66 -10.38
C VAL A 21 -41.28 -4.60 -9.63
N SER A 22 -41.75 -5.02 -8.45
CA SER A 22 -41.10 -5.89 -7.48
C SER A 22 -41.18 -7.37 -7.83
N ALA A 23 -40.14 -8.08 -7.37
CA ALA A 23 -40.02 -9.48 -6.96
C ALA A 23 -41.16 -10.49 -7.22
N GLN A 24 -40.78 -11.64 -7.77
CA GLN A 24 -41.38 -12.93 -7.45
C GLN A 24 -40.30 -14.03 -7.43
N GLU A 25 -40.37 -14.83 -6.38
CA GLU A 25 -39.51 -15.94 -6.01
C GLU A 25 -40.26 -17.25 -6.27
N ALA A 26 -39.64 -18.21 -6.95
CA ALA A 26 -39.91 -19.66 -6.83
C ALA A 26 -39.00 -20.50 -7.75
N ASP A 27 -38.39 -21.50 -7.12
CA ASP A 27 -38.10 -22.85 -7.62
C ASP A 27 -36.98 -23.10 -8.65
N ASP A 28 -35.87 -23.65 -8.13
CA ASP A 28 -34.85 -24.40 -8.85
C ASP A 28 -35.42 -25.64 -9.58
N PRO A 29 -34.92 -25.92 -10.79
CA PRO A 29 -34.56 -27.30 -11.10
C PRO A 29 -33.17 -27.44 -11.76
N LYS A 30 -32.30 -28.18 -11.06
CA LYS A 30 -31.24 -29.13 -11.48
C LYS A 30 -30.59 -29.01 -12.89
N PRO A 31 -29.25 -29.12 -13.00
CA PRO A 31 -28.52 -28.83 -14.23
C PRO A 31 -28.71 -29.90 -15.31
N LYS A 32 -28.93 -29.47 -16.57
CA LYS A 32 -28.90 -30.32 -17.77
C LYS A 32 -27.56 -30.19 -18.51
N PRO A 33 -27.09 -31.27 -19.16
CA PRO A 33 -25.75 -31.41 -19.73
C PRO A 33 -25.55 -30.59 -21.02
N PRO A 34 -24.30 -30.30 -21.43
CA PRO A 34 -24.03 -29.44 -22.57
C PRO A 34 -24.37 -30.15 -23.89
N ALA A 35 -25.35 -29.61 -24.61
CA ALA A 35 -25.70 -30.02 -25.97
C ALA A 35 -24.78 -29.35 -26.99
N GLU A 36 -24.06 -30.21 -27.70
CA GLU A 36 -23.62 -30.16 -29.10
C GLU A 36 -23.65 -28.84 -29.87
N LYS A 37 -22.45 -28.50 -30.36
CA LYS A 37 -22.13 -27.48 -31.36
C LYS A 37 -22.94 -27.67 -32.65
N LYS A 38 -23.56 -26.59 -33.13
CA LYS A 38 -23.90 -26.47 -34.56
C LYS A 38 -23.82 -25.02 -35.06
N ALA A 39 -22.96 -24.86 -36.06
CA ALA A 39 -22.97 -23.89 -37.16
C ALA A 39 -22.70 -22.39 -36.89
N GLU A 40 -21.43 -22.01 -37.08
CA GLU A 40 -21.00 -20.68 -37.52
C GLU A 40 -21.26 -20.50 -39.04
N PRO A 41 -21.59 -19.29 -39.53
CA PRO A 41 -21.61 -19.00 -40.96
C PRO A 41 -20.26 -18.46 -41.46
N LYS A 42 -19.66 -19.27 -42.35
CA LYS A 42 -18.88 -18.96 -43.57
C LYS A 42 -17.91 -17.76 -43.58
N GLU A 43 -16.64 -18.11 -43.47
CA GLU A 43 -15.47 -17.44 -44.08
C GLU A 43 -15.53 -17.52 -45.64
N PRO A 44 -15.16 -16.46 -46.38
CA PRO A 44 -14.82 -16.59 -47.79
C PRO A 44 -13.30 -16.70 -48.00
N ALA A 45 -12.90 -17.88 -48.45
CA ALA A 45 -11.96 -18.17 -49.54
C ALA A 45 -10.65 -17.36 -49.68
N LYS A 46 -9.57 -18.09 -49.40
CA LYS A 46 -8.22 -17.93 -49.97
C LYS A 46 -8.23 -18.03 -51.51
N PRO A 47 -7.43 -17.25 -52.26
CA PRO A 47 -7.10 -17.61 -53.63
C PRO A 47 -5.75 -18.31 -53.73
N GLU A 48 -5.75 -19.38 -54.51
CA GLU A 48 -4.61 -20.15 -54.97
C GLU A 48 -3.71 -19.36 -55.93
N LYS A 49 -2.45 -19.78 -55.97
CA LYS A 49 -1.43 -19.38 -56.93
C LYS A 49 -1.76 -19.90 -58.31
N LYS A 50 -1.79 -19.04 -59.33
CA LYS A 50 -1.41 -19.43 -60.70
C LYS A 50 -0.70 -18.27 -61.39
N LYS A 51 0.42 -18.63 -62.02
CA LYS A 51 1.36 -17.82 -62.79
C LYS A 51 0.67 -16.88 -63.79
N THR A 52 1.16 -15.65 -63.88
CA THR A 52 1.24 -14.91 -65.14
C THR A 52 2.51 -14.05 -65.16
N ASP A 53 3.06 -14.01 -66.36
CA ASP A 53 4.37 -13.56 -66.79
C ASP A 53 4.78 -12.12 -66.44
N ASP A 54 6.11 -11.97 -66.41
CA ASP A 54 6.87 -10.74 -66.36
C ASP A 54 6.39 -9.71 -67.39
N THR A 55 5.98 -8.52 -66.96
CA THR A 55 6.15 -7.31 -67.78
C THR A 55 6.38 -6.08 -66.91
N LYS A 56 7.62 -5.62 -66.98
CA LYS A 56 8.20 -4.38 -66.47
C LYS A 56 7.66 -3.15 -67.21
N PRO A 57 7.26 -2.06 -66.54
CA PRO A 57 7.28 -0.74 -67.14
C PRO A 57 8.62 -0.07 -66.82
N THR A 58 9.50 -0.08 -67.82
CA THR A 58 10.65 0.81 -67.91
C THR A 58 10.14 2.07 -68.57
N GLU A 59 10.31 3.26 -67.98
CA GLU A 59 10.50 4.47 -68.79
C GLU A 59 11.34 5.53 -68.04
N LYS A 60 12.52 5.75 -68.63
CA LYS A 60 13.21 7.04 -68.81
C LYS A 60 13.75 7.73 -67.55
N GLY A 61 14.84 7.18 -67.03
CA GLY A 61 16.00 7.99 -66.64
C GLY A 61 16.96 8.03 -67.82
N GLU A 62 17.07 9.19 -68.46
CA GLU A 62 18.09 9.49 -69.48
C GLU A 62 19.37 9.91 -68.76
N ASP A 63 20.19 8.95 -68.35
CA ASP A 63 21.60 9.21 -68.03
C ASP A 63 22.38 9.03 -69.33
N SER A 64 22.60 10.16 -70.00
CA SER A 64 23.45 10.28 -71.16
C SER A 64 24.91 10.26 -70.74
N GLU A 65 25.68 9.59 -71.59
CA GLU A 65 27.10 9.32 -71.54
C GLU A 65 27.95 10.57 -71.28
N ASP A 66 29.03 10.40 -70.51
CA ASP A 66 30.23 11.22 -70.65
C ASP A 66 30.96 10.84 -71.95
N PRO A 67 31.25 11.80 -72.85
CA PRO A 67 32.47 11.75 -73.62
C PRO A 67 33.40 12.86 -73.13
N LYS A 68 34.52 12.46 -72.55
CA LYS A 68 35.75 13.27 -72.58
C LYS A 68 36.13 13.50 -74.04
N GLU A 69 35.74 14.62 -74.61
CA GLU A 69 36.31 15.11 -75.87
C GLU A 69 37.04 16.43 -75.67
N LYS A 70 38.20 16.49 -76.31
CA LYS A 70 39.28 17.46 -76.16
C LYS A 70 38.85 18.89 -76.46
N ALA A 71 39.46 19.79 -75.68
CA ALA A 71 39.60 21.21 -76.01
C ALA A 71 40.07 21.44 -77.46
N LYS A 72 39.31 22.23 -78.21
CA LYS A 72 39.83 23.18 -79.21
C LYS A 72 38.96 24.44 -79.19
N GLY A 73 39.64 25.58 -79.16
CA GLY A 73 39.05 26.89 -78.91
C GLY A 73 38.19 27.46 -80.03
N GLY A 74 37.45 28.50 -79.65
CA GLY A 74 36.74 29.43 -80.53
C GLY A 74 36.06 30.51 -79.68
N GLU A 75 36.68 31.68 -79.60
CA GLU A 75 36.07 32.90 -79.06
C GLU A 75 34.86 33.32 -79.93
N THR A 76 33.75 33.74 -79.31
CA THR A 76 32.93 34.89 -79.75
C THR A 76 31.85 35.26 -78.70
N PRO A 77 31.44 36.54 -78.60
CA PRO A 77 31.08 37.17 -77.33
C PRO A 77 29.59 37.29 -77.00
N ASP A 78 29.28 37.12 -75.72
CA ASP A 78 28.53 38.01 -74.83
C ASP A 78 27.38 38.87 -75.43
N LYS A 79 26.27 38.23 -75.80
CA LYS A 79 24.97 38.92 -76.01
C LYS A 79 23.83 38.41 -75.13
N ASN A 80 24.03 37.29 -74.41
CA ASN A 80 22.98 36.69 -73.59
C ASN A 80 22.94 37.20 -72.13
N LYS A 81 23.92 38.03 -71.73
CA LYS A 81 23.99 38.61 -70.38
C LYS A 81 23.12 39.86 -70.21
N GLN A 82 22.76 40.54 -71.30
CA GLN A 82 21.96 41.77 -71.24
C GLN A 82 20.44 41.53 -71.18
N VAL A 83 19.95 40.38 -71.64
CA VAL A 83 18.52 40.04 -71.58
C VAL A 83 18.08 39.42 -70.24
N ALA A 84 19.01 38.86 -69.47
CA ALA A 84 18.73 38.34 -68.13
C ALA A 84 18.46 39.44 -67.09
N GLY A 85 18.96 40.67 -67.32
CA GLY A 85 18.79 41.81 -66.42
C GLY A 85 17.52 42.65 -66.66
N ALA A 86 16.83 42.45 -67.78
CA ALA A 86 15.66 43.27 -68.14
C ALA A 86 14.35 42.73 -67.55
N LEU A 87 14.16 41.40 -67.51
CA LEU A 87 12.93 40.77 -67.03
C LEU A 87 12.67 40.91 -65.51
N GLY A 88 13.71 41.26 -64.74
CA GLY A 88 13.60 41.46 -63.28
C GLY A 88 13.23 42.88 -62.85
N ASN A 89 13.35 43.88 -63.74
CA ASN A 89 13.24 45.30 -63.38
C ASN A 89 11.91 45.96 -63.83
N ASP A 90 11.15 45.28 -64.69
CA ASP A 90 9.81 45.70 -65.09
C ASP A 90 8.83 45.71 -63.90
N ALA A 91 7.83 46.59 -63.90
CA ALA A 91 6.86 46.72 -62.80
C ALA A 91 6.14 45.39 -62.48
N LEU A 92 5.83 44.60 -63.52
CA LEU A 92 5.26 43.26 -63.38
C LEU A 92 6.27 42.27 -62.75
N GLY A 93 7.53 42.31 -63.16
CA GLY A 93 8.60 41.47 -62.60
C GLY A 93 8.82 41.75 -61.11
N ARG A 94 8.82 43.03 -60.70
CA ARG A 94 8.93 43.43 -59.29
C ARG A 94 7.73 42.97 -58.44
N TYR A 95 6.52 43.06 -58.99
CA TYR A 95 5.32 42.55 -58.32
C TYR A 95 5.38 41.03 -58.14
N ILE A 96 5.76 40.29 -59.18
CA ILE A 96 5.93 38.82 -59.12
C ILE A 96 6.98 38.44 -58.08
N GLN A 97 8.13 39.12 -58.07
CA GLN A 97 9.19 38.85 -57.10
C GLN A 97 8.72 39.12 -55.66
N SER A 98 7.99 40.21 -55.43
CA SER A 98 7.44 40.52 -54.10
C SER A 98 6.47 39.44 -53.62
N ARG A 99 5.59 38.93 -54.50
CA ARG A 99 4.66 37.84 -54.16
C ARG A 99 5.39 36.54 -53.91
N PHE A 100 6.41 36.23 -54.72
CA PHE A 100 7.26 35.06 -54.53
C PHE A 100 7.97 35.11 -53.17
N ASN A 101 8.59 36.24 -52.82
CA ASN A 101 9.24 36.43 -51.53
C ASN A 101 8.25 36.28 -50.36
N GLN A 102 7.02 36.81 -50.50
CA GLN A 102 5.97 36.66 -49.49
C GLN A 102 5.54 35.19 -49.33
N LEU A 103 5.34 34.48 -50.44
CA LEU A 103 5.01 33.05 -50.45
C LEU A 103 6.14 32.23 -49.81
N SER A 104 7.40 32.49 -50.18
CA SER A 104 8.57 31.84 -49.58
C SER A 104 8.65 32.08 -48.08
N GLY A 105 8.40 33.31 -47.61
CA GLY A 105 8.32 33.61 -46.17
C GLY A 105 7.21 32.82 -45.47
N SER A 106 6.01 32.79 -46.05
CA SER A 106 4.87 32.03 -45.47
C SER A 106 5.14 30.52 -45.40
N ILE A 107 5.84 29.97 -46.39
CA ILE A 107 6.23 28.55 -46.40
C ILE A 107 7.25 28.27 -45.29
N GLU A 108 8.20 29.18 -45.08
CA GLU A 108 9.20 29.01 -44.04
C GLU A 108 8.58 29.13 -42.64
N ASP A 109 7.66 30.06 -42.43
CA ASP A 109 6.89 30.18 -41.19
C ASP A 109 6.05 28.90 -40.93
N LEU A 110 5.42 28.33 -41.96
CA LEU A 110 4.70 27.06 -41.86
C LEU A 110 5.62 25.89 -41.53
N ARG A 111 6.82 25.83 -42.11
CA ARG A 111 7.83 24.82 -41.77
C ARG A 111 8.30 24.97 -40.33
N ALA A 112 8.55 26.19 -39.87
CA ALA A 112 8.93 26.48 -38.50
C ALA A 112 7.82 26.07 -37.52
N ALA A 113 6.55 26.41 -37.82
CA ALA A 113 5.41 25.99 -37.03
C ALA A 113 5.25 24.46 -36.98
N ASN A 114 5.41 23.77 -38.13
CA ASN A 114 5.39 22.31 -38.19
C ASN A 114 6.53 21.68 -37.38
N ALA A 115 7.73 22.25 -37.41
CA ALA A 115 8.86 21.78 -36.60
C ALA A 115 8.59 21.95 -35.10
N LEU A 116 7.95 23.04 -34.68
CA LEU A 116 7.52 23.24 -33.29
C LEU A 116 6.45 22.23 -32.88
N GLN A 117 5.49 21.94 -33.74
CA GLN A 117 4.48 20.91 -33.50
C GLN A 117 5.11 19.52 -33.37
N ALA A 118 6.07 19.18 -34.23
CA ALA A 118 6.80 17.91 -34.15
C ALA A 118 7.53 17.76 -32.80
N ARG A 119 8.19 18.82 -32.31
CA ARG A 119 8.81 18.83 -30.97
C ARG A 119 7.79 18.64 -29.85
N LYS A 120 6.61 19.27 -29.95
CA LYS A 120 5.54 19.06 -28.95
C LYS A 120 5.05 17.62 -28.94
N ILE A 121 4.90 17.01 -30.11
CA ILE A 121 4.54 15.59 -30.22
C ILE A 121 5.62 14.74 -29.55
N GLU A 122 6.89 14.98 -29.83
CA GLU A 122 8.02 14.26 -29.23
C GLU A 122 8.03 14.36 -27.69
N MET A 123 7.81 15.55 -27.14
CA MET A 123 7.72 15.74 -25.68
C MET A 123 6.54 14.98 -25.07
N LEU A 124 5.37 15.06 -25.69
CA LEU A 124 4.19 14.33 -25.22
C LEU A 124 4.37 12.82 -25.35
N THR A 125 5.04 12.34 -26.39
CA THR A 125 5.35 10.91 -26.53
C THR A 125 6.32 10.46 -25.45
N ALA A 126 7.38 11.22 -25.17
CA ALA A 126 8.33 10.92 -24.10
C ALA A 126 7.66 10.93 -22.72
N GLU A 127 6.75 11.87 -22.45
CA GLU A 127 5.97 11.87 -21.22
C GLU A 127 5.05 10.65 -21.13
N ASN A 128 4.34 10.29 -22.20
CA ASN A 128 3.52 9.08 -22.24
C ASN A 128 4.34 7.81 -21.99
N GLU A 129 5.52 7.70 -22.58
CA GLU A 129 6.43 6.58 -22.33
C GLU A 129 6.89 6.55 -20.87
N LYS A 130 7.23 7.71 -20.29
CA LYS A 130 7.61 7.82 -18.88
C LYS A 130 6.46 7.43 -17.95
N LEU A 131 5.24 7.90 -18.21
CA LEU A 131 4.05 7.53 -17.42
C LEU A 131 3.77 6.04 -17.51
N ARG A 132 3.87 5.44 -18.70
CA ARG A 132 3.74 4.00 -18.89
C ARG A 132 4.82 3.23 -18.12
N ALA A 133 6.07 3.69 -18.15
CA ALA A 133 7.17 3.08 -17.39
C ALA A 133 6.97 3.19 -15.87
N LEU A 134 6.47 4.31 -15.37
CA LEU A 134 6.12 4.47 -13.96
C LEU A 134 4.96 3.55 -13.56
N LEU A 135 3.94 3.42 -14.41
CA LEU A 135 2.81 2.54 -14.15
C LEU A 135 3.26 1.07 -14.09
N THR A 136 4.12 0.63 -15.02
CA THR A 136 4.67 -0.73 -14.98
C THR A 136 5.53 -0.93 -13.73
N GLN A 137 6.38 0.04 -13.38
CA GLN A 137 7.18 -0.02 -12.16
C GLN A 137 6.31 -0.12 -10.91
N ILE A 138 5.29 0.71 -10.75
CA ILE A 138 4.36 0.66 -9.61
C ILE A 138 3.66 -0.70 -9.57
N SER A 139 3.20 -1.23 -10.70
CA SER A 139 2.54 -2.53 -10.76
C SER A 139 3.45 -3.70 -10.35
N VAL A 140 4.75 -3.61 -10.67
CA VAL A 140 5.72 -4.64 -10.31
C VAL A 140 6.14 -4.49 -8.85
N GLN A 141 6.36 -3.25 -8.39
CA GLN A 141 6.68 -2.95 -6.99
C GLN A 141 5.53 -3.36 -6.08
N SER A 142 4.27 -3.07 -6.44
CA SER A 142 3.11 -3.52 -5.68
C SER A 142 3.03 -5.04 -5.65
N LYS A 143 3.21 -5.73 -6.77
CA LYS A 143 3.27 -7.21 -6.78
C LYS A 143 4.39 -7.80 -5.92
N ARG A 144 5.51 -7.10 -5.74
CA ARG A 144 6.60 -7.54 -4.86
C ARG A 144 6.35 -7.23 -3.39
N ASN A 145 5.72 -6.10 -3.10
CA ASN A 145 5.51 -5.61 -1.73
C ASN A 145 4.26 -6.20 -1.07
N PHE A 146 3.31 -6.71 -1.87
CA PHE A 146 2.09 -7.34 -1.37
C PHE A 146 2.15 -8.86 -1.49
N ALA A 147 1.65 -9.55 -0.47
CA ALA A 147 1.43 -10.98 -0.52
C ALA A 147 0.47 -11.33 -1.66
N THR A 148 0.80 -12.36 -2.44
CA THR A 148 -0.08 -12.83 -3.51
C THR A 148 -1.24 -13.64 -2.92
N GLN A 149 -2.30 -13.84 -3.70
CA GLN A 149 -3.42 -14.69 -3.27
C GLN A 149 -2.97 -16.15 -2.98
N GLY A 150 -1.93 -16.63 -3.68
CA GLY A 150 -1.35 -17.95 -3.44
C GLY A 150 -0.71 -18.04 -2.05
N ASP A 151 0.10 -17.04 -1.68
CA ASP A 151 0.75 -16.98 -0.37
C ASP A 151 -0.28 -16.93 0.76
N ILE A 152 -1.38 -16.20 0.57
CA ILE A 152 -2.48 -16.12 1.54
C ILE A 152 -3.13 -17.49 1.73
N ARG A 153 -3.39 -18.23 0.64
CA ARG A 153 -3.96 -19.59 0.70
C ARG A 153 -2.99 -20.56 1.38
N GLU A 154 -1.69 -20.44 1.09
CA GLU A 154 -0.67 -21.27 1.73
C GLU A 154 -0.62 -21.02 3.25
N ILE A 155 -0.65 -19.75 3.67
CA ILE A 155 -0.74 -19.38 5.09
C ILE A 155 -2.03 -19.94 5.71
N GLN A 156 -3.17 -19.83 5.02
CA GLN A 156 -4.43 -20.41 5.50
C GLN A 156 -4.30 -21.92 5.77
N SER A 157 -3.77 -22.69 4.81
CA SER A 157 -3.55 -24.13 4.99
C SER A 157 -2.59 -24.45 6.13
N ARG A 158 -1.51 -23.67 6.29
CA ARG A 158 -0.57 -23.80 7.41
C ARG A 158 -1.22 -23.48 8.76
N VAL A 159 -2.08 -22.47 8.83
CA VAL A 159 -2.82 -22.10 10.05
C VAL A 159 -3.81 -23.20 10.42
N GLU A 160 -4.59 -23.71 9.46
CA GLU A 160 -5.50 -24.84 9.67
C GLU A 160 -4.74 -26.08 10.17
N GLU A 161 -3.54 -26.34 9.64
CA GLU A 161 -2.68 -27.43 10.11
C GLU A 161 -2.22 -27.23 11.55
N VAL A 162 -1.78 -26.02 11.91
CA VAL A 162 -1.39 -25.68 13.28
C VAL A 162 -2.56 -25.87 14.23
N ASP A 163 -3.77 -25.46 13.84
CA ASP A 163 -4.95 -25.63 14.68
C ASP A 163 -5.36 -27.09 14.86
N ARG A 164 -5.26 -27.92 13.80
CA ARG A 164 -5.41 -29.37 13.94
C ARG A 164 -4.41 -29.95 14.95
N LYS A 165 -3.13 -29.57 14.86
CA LYS A 165 -2.09 -30.03 15.81
C LYS A 165 -2.40 -29.59 17.25
N ARG A 166 -2.81 -28.33 17.45
CA ARG A 166 -3.20 -27.80 18.76
C ARG A 166 -4.35 -28.59 19.39
N ILE A 167 -5.36 -28.97 18.60
CA ILE A 167 -6.49 -29.77 19.10
C ILE A 167 -6.00 -31.16 19.52
N SER A 168 -5.27 -31.86 18.65
CA SER A 168 -4.75 -33.20 18.98
C SER A 168 -3.81 -33.19 20.18
N ASP A 169 -2.99 -32.16 20.33
CA ASP A 169 -2.09 -32.06 21.48
C ASP A 169 -2.85 -31.75 22.77
N ARG A 170 -3.89 -30.91 22.72
CA ARG A 170 -4.80 -30.70 23.87
C ARG A 170 -5.44 -32.02 24.30
N GLU A 171 -5.92 -32.83 23.36
CA GLU A 171 -6.51 -34.14 23.66
C GLU A 171 -5.50 -35.08 24.34
N LYS A 172 -4.27 -35.17 23.80
CA LYS A 172 -3.19 -35.96 24.42
C LYS A 172 -2.88 -35.47 25.84
N ILE A 173 -2.78 -34.15 26.03
CA ILE A 173 -2.54 -33.55 27.35
C ILE A 173 -3.65 -33.93 28.34
N LEU A 174 -4.93 -33.88 27.93
CA LEU A 174 -6.05 -34.29 28.78
C LEU A 174 -5.94 -35.78 29.17
N VAL A 175 -5.57 -36.64 28.21
CA VAL A 175 -5.36 -38.07 28.48
C VAL A 175 -4.20 -38.30 29.45
N GLU A 176 -3.06 -37.65 29.27
CA GLU A 176 -1.93 -37.78 30.19
C GLU A 176 -2.24 -37.18 31.57
N PHE A 177 -2.94 -36.05 31.62
CA PHE A 177 -3.34 -35.43 32.88
C PHE A 177 -4.29 -36.34 33.69
N THR A 178 -5.26 -36.98 33.03
CA THR A 178 -6.14 -37.96 33.71
C THR A 178 -5.40 -39.21 34.17
N LYS A 179 -4.42 -39.71 33.40
CA LYS A 179 -3.52 -40.80 33.83
C LYS A 179 -2.71 -40.40 35.07
N LEU A 180 -2.17 -39.18 35.10
CA LEU A 180 -1.43 -38.65 36.26
C LEU A 180 -2.34 -38.52 37.49
N LEU A 181 -3.54 -37.95 37.34
CA LEU A 181 -4.54 -37.89 38.40
C LEU A 181 -4.85 -39.27 38.98
N ARG A 182 -5.01 -40.29 38.12
CA ARG A 182 -5.24 -41.68 38.55
C ARG A 182 -4.01 -42.31 39.23
N LYS A 183 -2.79 -41.92 38.85
CA LYS A 183 -1.57 -42.37 39.55
C LYS A 183 -1.48 -41.70 40.92
N ILE A 184 -1.71 -40.39 41.00
CA ILE A 184 -1.69 -39.62 42.26
C ILE A 184 -2.75 -40.15 43.23
N SER A 185 -3.96 -40.47 42.77
CA SER A 185 -5.01 -41.02 43.63
C SER A 185 -4.68 -42.43 44.17
N LYS A 186 -3.82 -43.20 43.49
CA LYS A 186 -3.31 -44.49 43.97
C LYS A 186 -2.15 -44.35 44.96
N ILE A 187 -1.48 -43.20 44.99
CA ILE A 187 -0.49 -42.92 46.01
C ILE A 187 -1.26 -42.66 47.31
N LYS A 188 -1.30 -43.66 48.19
CA LYS A 188 -1.63 -43.45 49.60
C LYS A 188 -0.49 -42.65 50.22
N ILE A 189 -0.58 -41.33 50.12
CA ILE A 189 0.14 -40.45 51.02
C ILE A 189 -0.58 -40.63 52.36
N ALA A 190 0.09 -41.19 53.36
CA ALA A 190 -0.40 -41.11 54.72
C ALA A 190 -0.69 -39.63 54.98
N ALA A 191 -1.96 -39.31 55.25
CA ALA A 191 -2.32 -37.95 55.62
C ALA A 191 -1.30 -37.49 56.66
N PRO A 192 -0.70 -36.29 56.54
CA PRO A 192 -0.10 -35.69 57.72
C PRO A 192 -1.21 -35.76 58.76
N THR A 193 -0.98 -36.53 59.82
CA THR A 193 -1.83 -36.48 60.99
C THR A 193 -2.03 -35.00 61.28
N PRO A 194 -3.26 -34.53 61.51
CA PRO A 194 -3.43 -33.20 62.04
C PRO A 194 -2.58 -33.18 63.30
N THR A 195 -1.43 -32.53 63.21
CA THR A 195 -0.77 -32.04 64.41
C THR A 195 -1.90 -31.28 65.09
N PRO A 196 -2.19 -31.57 66.38
CA PRO A 196 -3.15 -30.78 67.12
C PRO A 196 -2.86 -29.32 66.81
N PRO A 197 -3.86 -28.45 66.58
CA PRO A 197 -3.58 -27.05 66.34
C PRO A 197 -2.70 -26.60 67.48
N THR A 198 -1.41 -26.42 67.20
CA THR A 198 -0.50 -25.73 68.09
C THR A 198 -1.27 -24.45 68.38
N PRO A 199 -1.57 -24.15 69.66
CA PRO A 199 -2.19 -22.89 70.02
C PRO A 199 -1.46 -21.82 69.21
N PRO A 200 -2.15 -20.85 68.57
CA PRO A 200 -1.44 -19.73 68.00
C PRO A 200 -0.59 -19.20 69.13
N ASP A 201 0.72 -19.43 69.02
CA ASP A 201 1.72 -18.77 69.81
C ASP A 201 1.43 -17.32 69.46
N LYS A 202 0.68 -16.65 70.34
CA LYS A 202 0.65 -15.22 70.38
C LYS A 202 2.04 -14.91 70.92
N PRO A 203 2.96 -14.34 70.14
CA PRO A 203 3.85 -13.38 70.76
C PRO A 203 2.94 -12.43 71.54
N GLN A 204 3.03 -12.46 72.86
CA GLN A 204 2.58 -11.37 73.70
C GLN A 204 3.48 -10.19 73.36
N GLU A 205 3.21 -9.55 72.23
CA GLU A 205 3.84 -8.29 71.89
C GLU A 205 2.86 -7.19 72.25
N LYS A 206 3.37 -6.32 73.11
CA LYS A 206 2.84 -5.03 73.55
C LYS A 206 1.99 -4.40 72.43
N PRO A 207 0.92 -3.65 72.70
CA PRO A 207 0.17 -2.96 71.66
C PRO A 207 1.12 -2.06 70.85
N ILE A 208 1.60 -2.56 69.70
CA ILE A 208 2.40 -1.84 68.73
C ILE A 208 1.44 -0.83 68.12
N LYS A 209 1.75 0.45 68.26
CA LYS A 209 0.98 1.53 67.64
C LYS A 209 1.28 1.45 66.14
N THR A 210 0.35 0.88 65.40
CA THR A 210 0.40 0.83 63.95
C THR A 210 -0.58 1.85 63.36
N ILE A 211 -0.20 2.43 62.24
CA ILE A 211 -1.08 3.26 61.42
C ILE A 211 -1.67 2.36 60.33
N GLU A 212 -3.00 2.30 60.25
CA GLU A 212 -3.69 1.62 59.15
C GLU A 212 -3.55 2.44 57.87
N HIS A 213 -3.06 1.79 56.81
CA HIS A 213 -3.01 2.38 55.48
C HIS A 213 -3.71 1.45 54.47
N THR A 214 -4.63 2.03 53.70
CA THR A 214 -5.30 1.34 52.60
C THR A 214 -4.55 1.63 51.32
N VAL A 215 -4.08 0.58 50.64
CA VAL A 215 -3.29 0.69 49.41
C VAL A 215 -4.15 1.27 48.28
N ALA A 216 -3.74 2.39 47.69
CA ALA A 216 -4.38 2.98 46.52
C ALA A 216 -3.81 2.42 45.20
N LYS A 217 -4.42 2.78 44.07
CA LYS A 217 -3.98 2.31 42.75
C LYS A 217 -2.62 2.93 42.39
N GLY A 218 -1.62 2.07 42.18
CA GLY A 218 -0.25 2.48 41.88
C GLY A 218 0.68 2.54 43.09
N ASP A 219 0.16 2.25 44.29
CA ASP A 219 0.99 2.14 45.49
C ASP A 219 1.78 0.82 45.50
N PHE A 220 3.04 0.91 45.90
CA PHE A 220 3.94 -0.21 46.13
C PHE A 220 4.58 -0.08 47.51
N LEU A 221 5.02 -1.20 48.10
CA LEU A 221 5.50 -1.21 49.48
C LEU A 221 6.62 -0.20 49.74
N GLY A 222 7.56 -0.07 48.79
CA GLY A 222 8.65 0.90 48.86
C GLY A 222 8.19 2.36 48.80
N GLY A 223 7.14 2.66 48.03
CA GLY A 223 6.58 4.00 47.88
C GLY A 223 5.84 4.42 49.14
N ILE A 224 5.04 3.51 49.70
CA ILE A 224 4.37 3.71 50.98
C ILE A 224 5.41 3.91 52.09
N LEU A 225 6.44 3.07 52.14
CA LEU A 225 7.54 3.20 53.10
C LEU A 225 8.23 4.56 53.01
N ALA A 226 8.55 5.02 51.79
CA ALA A 226 9.19 6.32 51.58
C ALA A 226 8.30 7.47 52.07
N ALA A 227 7.02 7.47 51.68
CA ALA A 227 6.06 8.50 52.08
C ALA A 227 5.91 8.58 53.60
N TYR A 228 5.77 7.43 54.28
CA TYR A 228 5.66 7.41 55.74
C TYR A 228 6.96 7.80 56.43
N ASN A 229 8.12 7.40 55.91
CA ASN A 229 9.42 7.83 56.44
C ASN A 229 9.60 9.35 56.32
N GLU A 230 9.13 10.00 55.25
CA GLU A 230 9.12 11.46 55.16
C GLU A 230 8.21 12.11 56.21
N MET A 231 7.02 11.54 56.44
CA MET A 231 6.08 12.01 57.46
C MET A 231 6.68 11.90 58.88
N PHE A 232 7.33 10.78 59.20
CA PHE A 232 7.99 10.61 60.49
C PHE A 232 9.17 11.56 60.67
N ARG A 233 9.97 11.82 59.63
CA ARG A 233 11.05 12.81 59.68
C ARG A 233 10.55 14.21 60.00
N LYS A 234 9.42 14.64 59.40
CA LYS A 234 8.78 15.93 59.72
C LYS A 234 8.32 16.00 61.18
N GLN A 235 7.85 14.88 61.73
CA GLN A 235 7.47 14.74 63.14
C GLN A 235 8.64 14.51 64.10
N LYS A 236 9.91 14.63 63.63
CA LYS A 236 11.12 14.28 64.38
C LYS A 236 11.11 12.85 64.96
N LYS A 237 10.35 11.95 64.33
CA LYS A 237 10.32 10.51 64.61
C LYS A 237 11.33 9.81 63.69
N GLY A 238 11.79 8.61 64.09
CA GLY A 238 12.78 7.82 63.36
C GLY A 238 12.31 7.33 61.98
N ARG A 239 13.10 6.45 61.36
CA ARG A 239 12.73 5.78 60.10
C ARG A 239 12.31 4.34 60.39
N ILE A 240 11.45 3.82 59.54
CA ILE A 240 11.01 2.43 59.51
C ILE A 240 11.74 1.72 58.38
N THR A 241 11.94 0.42 58.54
CA THR A 241 12.53 -0.46 57.53
C THR A 241 11.49 -1.40 56.92
N MET A 242 11.82 -1.95 55.74
CA MET A 242 10.96 -2.93 55.07
C MET A 242 10.67 -4.16 55.96
N THR A 243 11.69 -4.61 56.70
CA THR A 243 11.60 -5.73 57.63
C THR A 243 10.63 -5.48 58.78
N GLU A 244 10.55 -4.24 59.28
CA GLU A 244 9.61 -3.87 60.34
C GLU A 244 8.16 -3.92 59.83
N ILE A 245 7.91 -3.51 58.58
CA ILE A 245 6.58 -3.63 57.95
C ILE A 245 6.21 -5.10 57.75
N LEU A 246 7.15 -5.96 57.35
CA LEU A 246 6.88 -7.39 57.17
C LEU A 246 6.64 -8.10 58.50
N LYS A 247 7.36 -7.74 59.56
CA LYS A 247 7.11 -8.21 60.93
C LYS A 247 5.72 -7.79 61.41
N ALA A 248 5.30 -6.55 61.15
CA ALA A 248 3.96 -6.07 61.46
C ALA A 248 2.86 -6.75 60.62
N ASN A 249 3.19 -7.27 59.43
CA ASN A 249 2.25 -7.88 58.50
C ASN A 249 2.75 -9.26 58.02
N PRO A 250 2.75 -10.30 58.88
CA PRO A 250 3.35 -11.61 58.57
C PRO A 250 2.66 -12.37 57.42
N LYS A 251 1.50 -11.91 56.93
CA LYS A 251 0.77 -12.49 55.77
C LYS A 251 0.88 -11.60 54.51
N LEU A 252 1.73 -10.58 54.52
CA LEU A 252 1.91 -9.64 53.41
C LEU A 252 3.10 -10.10 52.56
N ASP A 253 2.84 -10.37 51.29
CA ASP A 253 3.88 -10.63 50.30
C ASP A 253 4.40 -9.30 49.74
N PRO A 254 5.71 -9.02 49.78
CA PRO A 254 6.27 -7.74 49.30
C PRO A 254 5.99 -7.46 47.82
N GLU A 255 5.95 -8.50 46.98
CA GLU A 255 5.77 -8.40 45.53
C GLU A 255 4.30 -8.42 45.10
N LYS A 256 3.38 -8.80 45.99
CA LYS A 256 1.95 -8.99 45.67
C LYS A 256 1.08 -8.17 46.60
N ILE A 257 1.12 -6.86 46.38
CA ILE A 257 0.26 -5.91 47.07
C ILE A 257 -0.89 -5.51 46.13
N PHE A 258 -2.11 -5.74 46.58
CA PHE A 258 -3.33 -5.41 45.85
C PHE A 258 -3.95 -4.12 46.37
N VAL A 259 -4.53 -3.35 45.46
CA VAL A 259 -5.29 -2.13 45.76
C VAL A 259 -6.46 -2.48 46.70
N GLY A 260 -6.71 -1.65 47.70
CA GLY A 260 -7.77 -1.83 48.70
C GLY A 260 -7.37 -2.73 49.88
N ARG A 261 -6.20 -3.35 49.86
CA ARG A 261 -5.68 -4.10 51.00
C ARG A 261 -5.26 -3.14 52.12
N LYS A 262 -5.67 -3.44 53.35
CA LYS A 262 -5.17 -2.76 54.55
C LYS A 262 -3.82 -3.33 54.95
N ILE A 263 -2.86 -2.45 55.19
CA ILE A 263 -1.54 -2.78 55.74
C ILE A 263 -1.28 -1.97 57.01
N TYR A 264 -0.58 -2.57 57.97
CA TYR A 264 -0.24 -1.94 59.24
C TYR A 264 1.18 -1.39 59.19
N ILE A 265 1.36 -0.10 59.39
CA ILE A 265 2.66 0.55 59.36
C ILE A 265 3.08 0.86 60.80
N PRO A 266 4.15 0.24 61.33
CA PRO A 266 4.56 0.44 62.73
C PRO A 266 5.13 1.84 62.94
N LEU A 267 5.09 2.37 64.18
CA LEU A 267 5.88 3.54 64.51
C LEU A 267 7.37 3.19 64.61
N PRO A 268 8.28 4.12 64.27
CA PRO A 268 9.71 3.87 64.30
C PRO A 268 10.20 3.55 65.71
N GLY A 269 10.87 2.40 65.88
CA GLY A 269 11.42 1.93 67.15
C GLY A 269 10.51 1.03 67.97
N GLU A 270 9.29 0.71 67.50
CA GLU A 270 8.38 -0.21 68.18
C GLU A 270 8.63 -1.68 67.83
N ILE A 271 9.18 -1.95 66.65
CA ILE A 271 9.54 -3.29 66.19
C ILE A 271 11.06 -3.29 65.99
N LYS A 272 11.77 -4.22 66.65
CA LYS A 272 13.21 -4.46 66.46
C LYS A 272 13.41 -5.78 65.73
#